data_AF-A0AAJ7Q2Q6-F1
#
_entry.id   AF-A0AAJ7Q2Q6-F1
#
_cell.length_a   1.000
_cell.length_b   1.000
_cell.length_c   1.000
_cell.angle_alpha   90.00
_cell.angle_beta   90.00
_cell.angle_gamma   90.00
#
_symmetry.space_group_name_H-M   'P 1'
#
loop_
_entity.id
_entity.type
_entity.pdbx_description
1 polymer ?
#
loop_
_entity_poly.entity_id
_entity_poly.type
_entity_poly.pdbx_seq_one_letter_code
_entity_poly.pdbx_strand_id
1 'polypeptide(L)'
;MENLCPTGQTSGSSTPGDSSRRSEAAGDSQGQPAWCVCQGCREMPSDIEKKCCDQDPPNCIAISALMVSNVLNERGRRIGNDDRGEMNRQRRKAAYRRFVEWKYGSLGSRNREVIPSCCVWRIRDCFPDPQGQYTGFIPGRGYFD
;
A
#
# COMPACT_ATOMS: atom_id res chain seq x y z
N MET A 1 -20.53 8.31 -4.35
CA MET A 1 -19.25 7.75 -4.82
C MET A 1 -18.67 6.97 -3.67
N GLU A 2 -18.97 5.68 -3.60
CA GLU A 2 -18.59 4.85 -2.46
C GLU A 2 -17.10 4.51 -2.54
N ASN A 3 -16.36 4.86 -1.49
CA ASN A 3 -14.95 4.55 -1.37
C ASN A 3 -14.79 3.03 -1.21
N LEU A 4 -14.22 2.36 -2.22
CA LEU A 4 -14.08 0.90 -2.29
C LEU A 4 -12.98 0.33 -1.36
N CYS A 5 -12.17 1.19 -0.74
CA CYS A 5 -11.24 0.76 0.29
C CYS A 5 -11.95 0.87 1.65
N PRO A 6 -12.02 -0.20 2.46
CA PRO A 6 -12.46 -0.05 3.83
C PRO A 6 -11.52 0.95 4.52
N THR A 7 -12.04 2.12 4.86
CA THR A 7 -11.40 3.01 5.82
C THR A 7 -11.39 2.24 7.13
N GLY A 8 -10.22 2.07 7.74
CA GLY A 8 -10.07 1.34 8.99
C GLY A 8 -11.14 1.78 10.00
N GLN A 9 -11.87 0.81 10.53
CA GLN A 9 -12.88 1.06 11.56
C GLN A 9 -12.16 1.51 12.83
N THR A 10 -12.22 2.81 13.14
CA THR A 10 -11.95 3.30 14.49
C THR A 10 -13.22 3.06 15.31
N SER A 11 -13.24 1.97 16.07
CA SER A 11 -14.29 1.71 17.06
C SER A 11 -14.08 2.66 18.24
N GLY A 12 -14.83 3.75 18.27
CA GLY A 12 -14.96 4.61 19.44
C GLY A 12 -15.95 4.00 20.42
N SER A 13 -15.50 3.69 21.64
CA SER A 13 -16.36 3.45 22.79
C SER A 13 -15.95 4.41 23.91
N SER A 14 -16.84 5.36 24.22
CA SER A 14 -16.68 6.35 25.27
C SER A 14 -16.99 5.77 26.65
N THR A 15 -16.12 5.99 27.62
CA THR A 15 -16.44 5.98 29.06
C THR A 15 -15.71 7.16 29.75
N PRO A 16 -16.35 7.95 30.62
CA PRO A 16 -15.68 9.07 31.29
C PRO A 16 -15.28 8.76 32.74
N GLY A 17 -14.13 9.32 33.14
CA GLY A 17 -13.80 9.70 34.53
C GLY A 17 -12.80 8.82 35.28
N ASP A 18 -11.52 9.24 35.38
CA ASP A 18 -11.00 9.99 36.55
C ASP A 18 -9.47 10.20 36.52
N SER A 19 -9.09 11.43 36.86
CA SER A 19 -7.86 12.06 37.35
C SER A 19 -6.52 11.28 37.48
N SER A 20 -5.50 11.93 36.90
CA SER A 20 -4.11 12.04 37.39
C SER A 20 -3.20 10.81 37.30
N ARG A 21 -2.49 10.71 36.16
CA ARG A 21 -1.04 10.47 36.07
C ARG A 21 -0.55 10.89 34.68
N ARG A 22 0.39 11.84 34.65
CA ARG A 22 1.16 12.14 33.43
C ARG A 22 1.98 10.89 33.12
N SER A 23 1.71 10.27 31.99
CA SER A 23 2.59 9.27 31.40
C SER A 23 2.55 9.52 29.90
N GLU A 24 3.65 10.11 29.42
CA GLU A 24 3.94 10.28 28.02
C GLU A 24 3.88 8.89 27.37
N ALA A 25 2.81 8.63 26.63
CA ALA A 25 2.72 7.48 25.76
C ALA A 25 3.67 7.72 24.59
N ALA A 26 4.93 7.36 24.78
CA ALA A 26 5.85 7.13 23.68
C ALA A 26 5.18 6.11 22.76
N GLY A 27 4.77 6.61 21.58
CA GLY A 27 4.14 5.80 20.55
C GLY A 27 5.02 4.59 20.26
N ASP A 28 4.41 3.42 20.40
CA ASP A 28 5.03 2.14 20.10
C ASP A 28 5.58 2.14 18.67
N SER A 29 6.89 2.34 18.56
CA SER A 29 7.64 2.33 17.32
C SER A 29 8.08 0.91 16.92
N GLN A 30 7.56 -0.12 17.61
CA GLN A 30 7.88 -1.52 17.37
C GLN A 30 7.17 -2.01 16.09
N GLY A 31 7.74 -1.70 14.93
CA GLY A 31 7.21 -2.18 13.65
C GLY A 31 7.56 -1.32 12.44
N GLN A 32 8.13 -0.13 12.66
CA GLN A 32 8.56 0.73 11.57
C GLN A 32 9.95 0.28 11.06
N PRO A 33 10.10 -0.08 9.78
CA PRO A 33 11.41 -0.44 9.25
C PRO A 33 12.40 0.72 9.32
N ALA A 34 13.67 0.43 9.64
CA ALA A 34 14.72 1.44 9.78
C ALA A 34 15.00 2.24 8.49
N TRP A 35 14.65 1.69 7.33
CA TRP A 35 14.77 2.33 6.02
C TRP A 35 13.55 3.21 5.66
N CYS A 36 12.58 3.37 6.57
CA CYS A 36 11.38 4.16 6.33
C CYS A 36 11.51 5.60 6.85
N VAL A 37 11.15 6.56 5.99
CA VAL A 37 11.00 7.98 6.36
C VAL A 37 9.53 8.34 6.60
N CYS A 38 8.63 7.83 5.77
CA CYS A 38 7.23 8.28 5.71
C CYS A 38 6.30 7.70 6.81
N GLN A 39 6.83 6.88 7.73
CA GLN A 39 6.09 6.18 8.79
C GLN A 39 4.91 5.30 8.32
N GLY A 40 4.88 4.95 7.02
CA GLY A 40 3.80 4.17 6.41
C GLY A 40 4.28 2.86 5.77
N CYS A 41 5.59 2.59 5.78
CA CYS A 41 6.12 1.34 5.24
C CYS A 41 6.02 0.22 6.26
N ARG A 42 5.87 -1.02 5.78
CA ARG A 42 6.07 -2.25 6.56
C ARG A 42 7.19 -3.08 5.95
N GLU A 43 7.69 -4.07 6.66
CA GLU A 43 8.74 -4.96 6.16
C GLU A 43 8.38 -5.62 4.83
N MET A 44 9.40 -5.84 4.01
CA MET A 44 9.27 -6.45 2.68
C MET A 44 10.19 -7.68 2.57
N PRO A 45 9.75 -8.75 1.87
CA PRO A 45 10.50 -10.01 1.83
C PRO A 45 11.88 -9.93 1.16
N SER A 46 12.04 -9.03 0.18
CA SER A 46 13.29 -8.87 -0.57
C SER A 46 13.89 -7.49 -0.40
N ASP A 47 15.22 -7.39 -0.44
CA ASP A 47 15.93 -6.12 -0.25
C ASP A 47 15.60 -5.09 -1.33
N ILE A 48 15.39 -5.54 -2.57
CA ILE A 48 15.00 -4.65 -3.67
C ILE A 48 13.63 -3.99 -3.41
N GLU A 49 12.75 -4.63 -2.63
CA GLU A 49 11.43 -4.12 -2.25
C GLU A 49 11.45 -3.24 -1.00
N LYS A 50 12.58 -3.15 -0.26
CA LYS A 50 12.76 -2.29 0.92
C LYS A 50 12.96 -0.82 0.52
N LYS A 51 11.97 -0.25 -0.17
CA LYS A 51 11.96 1.11 -0.71
C LYS A 51 10.88 1.96 -0.03
N CYS A 52 11.24 3.14 0.45
CA CYS A 52 10.30 4.14 0.97
C CYS A 52 9.85 5.09 -0.15
N CYS A 53 8.80 5.89 0.10
CA CYS A 53 8.40 6.98 -0.80
C CYS A 53 9.14 8.30 -0.49
N ASP A 54 9.94 8.30 0.58
CA ASP A 54 10.81 9.39 1.02
C ASP A 54 10.10 10.74 1.23
N GLN A 55 8.80 10.71 1.49
CA GLN A 55 8.02 11.88 1.89
C GLN A 55 7.90 11.95 3.41
N ASP A 56 7.72 13.15 3.95
CA ASP A 56 7.33 13.33 5.34
C ASP A 56 6.01 12.59 5.64
N PRO A 57 5.78 12.15 6.88
CA PRO A 57 4.59 11.37 7.23
C PRO A 57 3.25 11.98 6.76
N PRO A 58 2.99 13.30 6.87
CA PRO A 58 1.76 13.91 6.37
C PRO A 58 1.64 13.93 4.84
N ASN A 59 2.77 13.85 4.14
CA ASN A 59 2.88 13.90 2.68
C ASN A 59 3.09 12.52 2.05
N CYS A 60 2.99 11.45 2.85
CA CYS A 60 3.18 10.09 2.37
C CYS A 60 2.27 9.80 1.16
N ILE A 61 2.88 9.32 0.06
CA ILE A 61 2.13 9.03 -1.18
C ILE A 61 0.95 8.09 -0.91
N ALA A 62 1.12 7.10 -0.02
CA ALA A 62 0.11 6.10 0.29
C ALA A 62 -1.19 6.66 0.91
N ILE A 63 -1.12 7.81 1.59
CA ILE A 63 -2.30 8.47 2.18
C ILE A 63 -2.86 9.61 1.32
N SER A 64 -2.13 9.99 0.26
CA SER A 64 -2.55 11.09 -0.62
C SER A 64 -3.86 10.78 -1.36
N ALA A 65 -4.66 11.81 -1.60
CA ALA A 65 -5.87 11.68 -2.43
C ALA A 65 -5.54 11.22 -3.87
N LEU A 66 -4.34 11.54 -4.36
CA LEU A 66 -3.86 11.13 -5.68
C LEU A 66 -3.65 9.61 -5.77
N MET A 67 -3.24 8.96 -4.68
CA MET A 67 -3.16 7.51 -4.62
C MET A 67 -4.53 6.87 -4.83
N VAL A 68 -5.56 7.40 -4.17
CA VAL A 68 -6.93 6.91 -4.36
C VAL A 68 -7.38 7.14 -5.82
N SER A 69 -7.24 8.36 -6.32
CA SER A 69 -7.78 8.73 -7.63
C SER A 69 -7.06 8.12 -8.83
N ASN A 70 -5.74 7.89 -8.76
CA ASN A 70 -4.94 7.35 -9.86
C ASN A 70 -4.75 5.84 -9.78
N VAL A 71 -4.70 5.27 -8.57
CA VAL A 71 -4.23 3.89 -8.36
C VAL A 71 -5.35 2.97 -7.91
N LEU A 72 -6.08 3.35 -6.85
CA LEU A 72 -7.06 2.47 -6.19
C LEU A 72 -8.45 2.52 -6.84
N ASN A 73 -8.80 3.61 -7.51
CA ASN A 73 -10.10 3.72 -8.17
C ASN A 73 -10.24 2.69 -9.31
N GLU A 74 -11.37 1.98 -9.31
CA GLU A 74 -11.71 1.00 -10.32
C GLU A 74 -12.17 1.71 -11.60
N ARG A 75 -11.37 1.63 -12.68
CA ARG A 75 -11.70 2.18 -14.00
C ARG A 75 -12.05 1.10 -15.04
N GLY A 76 -12.51 -0.08 -14.64
CA GLY A 76 -12.67 -1.21 -15.58
C GLY A 76 -13.75 -2.23 -15.19
N ARG A 77 -14.30 -2.88 -16.23
CA ARG A 77 -15.50 -3.73 -16.23
C ARG A 77 -15.45 -4.86 -15.19
N ARG A 78 -16.58 -5.08 -14.50
CA ARG A 78 -16.84 -6.30 -13.72
C ARG A 78 -16.69 -7.51 -14.65
N ILE A 79 -15.61 -8.26 -14.54
CA ILE A 79 -15.49 -9.56 -15.19
C ILE A 79 -16.15 -10.56 -14.25
N GLY A 80 -17.19 -11.24 -14.76
CA GLY A 80 -17.95 -12.21 -13.99
C GLY A 80 -17.08 -13.40 -13.59
N ASN A 81 -16.55 -13.35 -12.38
CA ASN A 81 -16.11 -14.50 -11.60
C ASN A 81 -16.55 -14.24 -10.17
N ASP A 82 -17.20 -15.22 -9.55
CA ASP A 82 -17.70 -15.15 -8.16
C ASP A 82 -16.56 -15.23 -7.12
N ASP A 83 -15.34 -15.52 -7.58
CA ASP A 83 -14.15 -15.56 -6.73
C ASP A 83 -13.60 -14.15 -6.46
N ARG A 84 -13.95 -13.61 -5.30
CA ARG A 84 -13.44 -12.33 -4.77
C ARG A 84 -11.91 -12.30 -4.65
N GLY A 85 -11.26 -13.43 -4.43
CA GLY A 85 -9.81 -13.55 -4.32
C GLY A 85 -9.10 -13.30 -5.65
N GLU A 86 -9.52 -13.99 -6.72
CA GLU A 86 -8.96 -13.76 -8.06
C GLU A 86 -9.28 -12.35 -8.58
N MET A 87 -10.47 -11.83 -8.30
CA MET A 87 -10.81 -10.43 -8.61
C MET A 87 -9.88 -9.45 -7.89
N ASN A 88 -9.60 -9.64 -6.60
CA ASN A 88 -8.64 -8.81 -5.86
C ASN A 88 -7.22 -8.95 -6.41
N ARG A 89 -6.80 -10.15 -6.80
CA ARG A 89 -5.50 -10.38 -7.45
C ARG A 89 -5.36 -9.59 -8.75
N GLN A 90 -6.40 -9.55 -9.58
CA GLN A 90 -6.43 -8.75 -10.80
C GLN A 90 -6.40 -7.25 -10.50
N ARG A 91 -7.15 -6.80 -9.49
CA ARG A 91 -7.13 -5.40 -9.03
C ARG A 91 -5.76 -4.97 -8.50
N ARG A 92 -5.08 -5.81 -7.70
CA ARG A 92 -3.70 -5.55 -7.24
C ARG A 92 -2.75 -5.38 -8.43
N LYS A 93 -2.77 -6.31 -9.40
CA LYS A 93 -1.92 -6.23 -10.60
C LYS A 93 -2.18 -4.95 -11.40
N ALA A 94 -3.44 -4.57 -11.57
CA ALA A 94 -3.81 -3.33 -12.25
C ALA A 94 -3.35 -2.10 -11.47
N ALA A 95 -3.53 -2.08 -10.14
CA ALA A 95 -3.09 -1.00 -9.27
C ALA A 95 -1.56 -0.82 -9.30
N TYR A 96 -0.78 -1.90 -9.25
CA TYR A 96 0.67 -1.82 -9.38
C TYR A 96 1.09 -1.16 -10.70
N ARG A 97 0.47 -1.57 -11.82
CA ARG A 97 0.75 -0.96 -13.13
C ARG A 97 0.38 0.52 -13.17
N ARG A 98 -0.81 0.88 -12.67
CA ARG A 98 -1.28 2.28 -12.62
C ARG A 98 -0.38 3.15 -11.77
N PHE A 99 0.11 2.66 -10.63
CA PHE A 99 1.04 3.40 -9.79
C PHE A 99 2.32 3.74 -10.56
N VAL A 100 2.92 2.73 -11.21
CA VAL A 100 4.17 2.92 -11.96
C VAL A 100 3.97 3.91 -13.10
N GLU A 101 2.88 3.77 -13.86
CA GLU A 101 2.55 4.68 -14.96
C GLU A 101 2.28 6.12 -14.48
N TRP A 102 1.53 6.29 -13.39
CA TRP A 102 1.23 7.60 -12.82
C TRP A 102 2.48 8.28 -12.25
N LYS A 103 3.35 7.54 -11.55
CA LYS A 103 4.52 8.10 -10.86
C LYS A 103 5.71 8.32 -11.78
N TYR A 104 5.94 7.41 -12.72
CA TYR A 104 7.16 7.38 -13.53
C TYR A 104 6.89 7.53 -15.04
N GLY A 105 5.63 7.59 -15.46
CA GLY A 105 5.25 7.59 -16.87
C GLY A 105 5.37 6.22 -17.53
N SER A 106 5.30 6.18 -18.86
CA SER A 106 5.43 4.95 -19.63
C SER A 106 6.90 4.52 -19.74
N LEU A 107 7.29 3.51 -18.96
CA LEU A 107 8.67 2.99 -18.92
C LEU A 107 9.06 2.08 -20.11
N GLY A 108 8.14 1.83 -21.06
CA GLY A 108 8.37 0.86 -22.13
C GLY A 108 8.42 -0.59 -21.65
N SER A 109 8.76 -1.52 -22.54
CA SER A 109 8.91 -2.93 -22.17
C SER A 109 10.25 -3.16 -21.45
N ARG A 110 10.22 -3.89 -20.33
CA ARG A 110 11.36 -4.38 -19.53
C ARG A 110 11.94 -3.45 -18.45
N ASN A 111 11.66 -2.14 -18.48
CA ASN A 111 11.96 -1.27 -17.33
C ASN A 111 10.85 -1.39 -16.29
N ARG A 112 11.09 -2.21 -15.26
CA ARG A 112 10.18 -2.38 -14.12
C ARG A 112 10.71 -1.57 -12.96
N GLU A 113 9.88 -0.68 -12.43
CA GLU A 113 10.18 0.07 -11.22
C GLU A 113 9.58 -0.59 -9.98
N VAL A 114 10.35 -0.56 -8.89
CA VAL A 114 9.87 -1.00 -7.58
C VAL A 114 8.99 0.09 -6.98
N ILE A 115 7.78 -0.31 -6.63
CA ILE A 115 6.82 0.52 -5.91
C ILE A 115 7.22 0.57 -4.43
N PRO A 116 7.24 1.75 -3.79
CA PRO A 116 7.52 1.88 -2.37
C PRO A 116 6.61 1.00 -1.48
N SER A 117 7.17 0.48 -0.39
CA SER A 117 6.46 -0.41 0.55
C SER A 117 5.15 0.19 1.06
N CYS A 118 5.14 1.45 1.47
CA CYS A 118 3.92 2.13 1.94
C CYS A 118 2.79 2.09 0.89
N CYS A 119 3.12 2.22 -0.40
CA CYS A 119 2.17 2.16 -1.48
C CYS A 119 1.75 0.72 -1.81
N VAL A 120 2.68 -0.23 -1.76
CA VAL A 120 2.39 -1.67 -1.92
C VAL A 120 1.41 -2.15 -0.86
N TRP A 121 1.67 -1.84 0.41
CA TRP A 121 0.81 -2.22 1.52
C TRP A 121 -0.56 -1.55 1.42
N ARG A 122 -0.62 -0.28 1.03
CA ARG A 122 -1.90 0.39 0.77
C ARG A 122 -2.74 -0.31 -0.29
N ILE A 123 -2.10 -0.79 -1.37
CA ILE A 123 -2.78 -1.56 -2.42
C ILE A 123 -3.24 -2.94 -1.89
N ARG A 124 -2.41 -3.62 -1.10
CA ARG A 124 -2.75 -4.92 -0.50
C ARG A 124 -3.90 -4.81 0.51
N ASP A 125 -3.92 -3.78 1.32
CA ASP A 125 -4.99 -3.52 2.28
C ASP A 125 -6.33 -3.22 1.56
N CYS A 126 -6.28 -2.55 0.39
CA CYS A 126 -7.46 -2.27 -0.42
C CYS A 126 -7.97 -3.50 -1.18
N PHE A 127 -7.07 -4.39 -1.61
CA PHE A 127 -7.38 -5.59 -2.38
C PHE A 127 -6.71 -6.82 -1.74
N PRO A 128 -7.19 -7.27 -0.57
CA PRO A 128 -6.50 -8.29 0.19
C PRO A 128 -6.51 -9.65 -0.51
N ASP A 129 -5.45 -10.41 -0.27
CA ASP A 129 -5.40 -11.85 -0.51
C ASP A 129 -5.81 -12.57 0.78
N PRO A 130 -6.89 -13.37 0.81
CA PRO A 130 -7.37 -14.01 2.05
C PRO A 130 -6.33 -14.93 2.71
N GLN A 131 -5.43 -15.51 1.92
CA GLN A 131 -4.36 -16.40 2.36
C GLN A 131 -3.02 -15.66 2.57
N GLY A 132 -2.99 -14.33 2.34
CA GLY A 132 -1.79 -13.51 2.46
C GLY A 132 -0.70 -13.86 1.43
N GLN A 133 -1.04 -14.56 0.35
CA GLN A 133 -0.06 -15.04 -0.61
C GLN A 133 0.24 -13.97 -1.66
N TYR A 134 1.33 -13.23 -1.45
CA TYR A 134 1.80 -12.22 -2.39
C TYR A 134 3.09 -12.66 -3.07
N THR A 135 3.09 -12.66 -4.40
CA THR A 135 4.35 -12.76 -5.15
C THR A 135 5.09 -11.43 -5.02
N GLY A 136 6.39 -11.48 -4.67
CA GLY A 136 7.26 -10.31 -4.63
C GLY A 136 7.60 -9.76 -6.02
N PHE A 137 8.44 -8.73 -6.03
CA PHE A 137 8.93 -8.12 -7.27
C PHE A 137 9.73 -9.12 -8.11
N ILE A 138 9.32 -9.28 -9.37
CA ILE A 138 10.03 -10.08 -10.36
C ILE A 138 10.71 -9.09 -11.32
N PRO A 139 12.06 -9.05 -11.40
CA PRO A 139 12.75 -8.15 -12.31
C PRO A 139 12.41 -8.47 -13.78
N GLY A 140 12.61 -7.48 -14.66
CA GLY A 140 12.56 -7.71 -16.11
C GLY A 140 13.69 -8.65 -16.56
N ARG A 141 13.50 -9.39 -17.66
CA ARG A 141 14.62 -10.13 -18.29
C ARG A 141 15.74 -9.12 -18.60
N GLY A 142 16.93 -9.32 -18.03
CA GLY A 142 18.12 -8.47 -18.23
C GLY A 142 18.79 -7.90 -16.97
N TYR A 143 18.32 -8.23 -15.75
CA TYR A 143 18.96 -7.75 -14.51
C TYR A 143 20.26 -8.50 -14.10
N PHE A 144 20.72 -9.45 -14.92
CA PHE A 144 21.91 -10.30 -14.66
C PHE A 144 22.79 -10.52 -15.91
N ASP A 145 22.66 -9.70 -16.95
CA ASP A 145 23.64 -9.66 -18.05
C ASP A 145 24.64 -8.53 -17.82
#